data_AF-A0A2E3KDN4-F1
#
_entry.id   AF-A0A2E3KDN4-F1
#
_cell.length_a   1.000
_cell.length_b   1.000
_cell.length_c   1.000
_cell.angle_alpha   90.00
_cell.angle_beta   90.00
_cell.angle_gamma   90.00
#
_symmetry.space_group_name_H-M   'P 1'
#
loop_
_entity.id
_entity.type
_entity.pdbx_description
1 polymer ?
#
loop_
_entity_poly.entity_id
_entity_poly.type
_entity_poly.pdbx_seq_one_letter_code
_entity_poly.pdbx_strand_id
1 'polypeptide(L)'
;MKYNFQDGFTLLELLISLSILSLLSILVINGINTGVVGSHKISKKMESIETLQSLDRLFRKQLGALIPIEHSDDDGSKIYFSGDTNGITFLAPGENGPQRYAILSDKENMIRFSQGVLQKTLNTYQIGPHHFSFFGTLSGDQKARWHQKWKDQTNTPKLVRLTINNAFPITVKPPRHIEAR
;
A
#
# COMPACT_ATOMS: atom_id res chain seq x y z
N MET A 1 -52.38 23.75 60.34
CA MET A 1 -53.17 23.87 59.08
C MET A 1 -52.15 23.87 57.94
N LYS A 2 -52.02 22.77 57.19
CA LYS A 2 -51.06 22.63 56.08
C LYS A 2 -51.83 22.81 54.78
N TYR A 3 -51.57 23.91 54.07
CA TYR A 3 -52.11 24.12 52.72
C TYR A 3 -51.26 23.31 51.75
N ASN A 4 -51.83 22.23 51.21
CA ASN A 4 -51.27 21.50 50.09
C ASN A 4 -51.68 22.24 48.80
N PHE A 5 -50.79 23.06 48.25
CA PHE A 5 -50.94 23.54 46.88
C PHE A 5 -50.59 22.37 45.94
N GLN A 6 -51.62 21.73 45.39
CA GLN A 6 -51.47 20.92 44.19
C GLN A 6 -51.46 21.90 43.01
N ASP A 7 -50.28 22.41 42.67
CA ASP A 7 -50.11 23.26 41.50
C ASP A 7 -50.22 22.40 40.24
N GLY A 8 -51.36 22.51 39.56
CA GLY A 8 -51.57 21.91 38.24
C GLY A 8 -50.71 22.65 37.20
N PHE A 9 -50.02 21.89 36.34
CA PHE A 9 -49.23 22.44 35.23
C PHE A 9 -50.06 23.42 34.40
N THR A 10 -49.52 24.63 34.17
CA THR A 10 -50.22 25.61 33.33
C THR A 10 -50.14 25.20 31.86
N LEU A 11 -51.15 25.57 31.06
CA LEU A 11 -51.14 25.34 29.60
C LEU A 11 -49.89 25.93 28.94
N LEU A 12 -49.42 27.08 29.46
CA LEU A 12 -48.22 27.77 29.02
C LEU A 12 -46.96 26.92 29.25
N GLU A 13 -46.88 26.26 30.40
CA GLU A 13 -45.72 25.44 30.79
C GLU A 13 -45.60 24.17 29.94
N LEU A 14 -46.75 23.57 29.55
CA LEU A 14 -46.79 22.49 28.57
C LEU A 14 -46.27 22.95 27.20
N LEU A 15 -46.70 24.14 26.74
CA LEU A 15 -46.30 24.73 25.47
C LEU A 15 -44.79 25.05 25.43
N ILE A 16 -44.25 25.62 26.52
CA ILE A 16 -42.83 25.91 26.66
C ILE A 16 -42.02 24.61 26.68
N SER A 17 -42.46 23.61 27.44
CA SER A 17 -41.78 22.31 27.53
C SER A 17 -41.72 21.60 26.17
N LEU A 18 -42.82 21.59 25.41
CA LEU A 18 -42.86 21.02 24.06
C LEU A 18 -41.98 21.81 23.08
N SER A 19 -41.93 23.13 23.20
CA SER A 19 -41.06 23.98 22.39
C SER A 19 -39.58 23.67 22.66
N ILE A 20 -39.19 23.58 23.94
CA ILE A 20 -37.82 23.22 24.32
C ILE A 20 -37.48 21.79 23.89
N LEU A 21 -38.39 20.84 24.06
CA LEU A 21 -38.20 19.44 23.65
C LEU A 21 -38.00 19.31 22.13
N SER A 22 -38.77 20.04 21.33
CA SER A 22 -38.61 20.05 19.88
C SER A 22 -37.26 20.66 19.46
N LEU A 23 -36.83 21.77 20.08
CA LEU A 23 -35.52 22.37 19.84
C LEU A 23 -34.37 21.44 20.24
N LEU A 24 -34.46 20.79 21.40
CA LEU A 24 -33.49 19.79 21.86
C LEU A 24 -33.42 18.59 20.91
N SER A 25 -34.56 18.11 20.43
CA SER A 25 -34.62 16.99 19.50
C SER A 25 -33.89 17.31 18.19
N ILE A 26 -34.07 18.53 17.65
CA ILE A 26 -33.39 18.99 16.44
C ILE A 26 -31.86 19.04 16.64
N LEU A 27 -31.40 19.53 17.80
CA LEU A 27 -29.97 19.59 18.12
C LEU A 27 -29.32 18.21 18.18
N VAL A 28 -29.99 17.24 18.83
CA VAL A 28 -29.50 15.87 18.94
C VAL A 28 -29.42 15.20 17.56
N ILE A 29 -30.48 15.34 16.75
CA ILE A 29 -30.53 14.75 15.40
C ILE A 29 -29.43 15.35 14.51
N ASN A 30 -29.23 16.66 14.55
CA ASN A 30 -28.17 17.33 13.78
C ASN A 30 -26.76 16.92 14.24
N GLY A 31 -26.56 16.75 15.56
CA GLY A 31 -25.30 16.26 16.12
C GLY A 31 -24.96 14.84 15.65
N ILE A 32 -25.94 13.93 15.69
CA ILE A 32 -25.78 12.54 15.24
C ILE A 32 -25.47 12.46 13.75
N ASN A 33 -26.23 13.18 12.91
CA ASN A 33 -26.01 13.20 11.46
C ASN A 33 -24.59 13.70 11.09
N THR A 34 -24.08 14.68 11.84
CA THR A 34 -22.71 15.20 11.64
C THR A 34 -21.65 14.17 12.03
N GLY A 35 -21.83 13.47 13.16
CA GLY A 35 -20.91 12.42 13.61
C GLY A 35 -20.82 11.24 12.64
N VAL A 36 -21.96 10.80 12.09
CA VAL A 36 -22.03 9.67 11.14
C VAL A 36 -21.33 10.01 9.82
N VAL A 37 -21.55 11.21 9.27
CA VAL A 37 -20.92 11.64 8.01
C VAL A 37 -19.41 11.87 8.16
N GLY A 38 -18.97 12.39 9.32
CA GLY A 38 -17.55 12.53 9.65
C GLY A 38 -16.83 11.17 9.71
N SER A 39 -17.48 10.16 10.29
CA SER A 39 -16.92 8.80 10.39
C SER A 39 -16.62 8.19 9.03
N HIS A 40 -17.52 8.33 8.05
CA HIS A 40 -17.34 7.68 6.74
C HIS A 40 -16.12 8.18 5.97
N LYS A 41 -15.81 9.49 6.06
CA LYS A 41 -14.61 10.08 5.44
C LYS A 41 -13.33 9.57 6.11
N ILE A 42 -13.35 9.45 7.44
CA ILE A 42 -12.23 8.90 8.22
C ILE A 42 -12.01 7.44 7.87
N SER A 43 -13.07 6.63 7.79
CA SER A 43 -12.98 5.20 7.43
C SER A 43 -12.33 4.99 6.06
N LYS A 44 -12.73 5.75 5.04
CA LYS A 44 -12.12 5.66 3.69
C LYS A 44 -10.63 6.04 3.69
N LYS A 45 -10.27 7.07 4.46
CA LYS A 45 -8.87 7.47 4.61
C LYS A 45 -8.06 6.37 5.32
N MET A 46 -8.63 5.76 6.35
CA MET A 46 -7.98 4.66 7.08
C MET A 46 -7.75 3.45 6.17
N GLU A 47 -8.75 3.04 5.39
CA GLU A 47 -8.64 1.94 4.43
C GLU A 47 -7.50 2.15 3.41
N SER A 48 -7.33 3.38 2.92
CA SER A 48 -6.24 3.73 2.02
C SER A 48 -4.86 3.61 2.70
N ILE A 49 -4.77 3.99 3.97
CA ILE A 49 -3.54 3.86 4.77
C ILE A 49 -3.21 2.39 5.02
N GLU A 50 -4.20 1.59 5.40
CA GLU A 50 -4.03 0.14 5.61
C GLU A 50 -3.58 -0.57 4.34
N THR A 51 -4.15 -0.19 3.20
CA THR A 51 -3.74 -0.69 1.87
C THR A 51 -2.26 -0.41 1.60
N LEU A 52 -1.80 0.83 1.83
CA LEU A 52 -0.39 1.21 1.63
C LEU A 52 0.57 0.52 2.61
N GLN A 53 0.17 0.34 3.88
CA GLN A 53 0.99 -0.38 4.86
C GLN A 53 1.10 -1.86 4.52
N SER A 54 0.01 -2.49 4.10
CA SER A 54 -0.01 -3.88 3.64
C SER A 54 0.89 -4.08 2.41
N LEU A 55 0.81 -3.15 1.46
CA LEU A 55 1.69 -3.11 0.28
C LEU A 55 3.16 -2.98 0.67
N ASP A 56 3.54 -2.02 1.52
CA ASP A 56 4.92 -1.81 1.95
C ASP A 56 5.50 -3.07 2.61
N ARG A 57 4.73 -3.69 3.52
CA ARG A 57 5.12 -4.94 4.18
C ARG A 57 5.33 -6.08 3.20
N LEU A 58 4.40 -6.29 2.26
CA LEU A 58 4.52 -7.35 1.26
C LEU A 58 5.69 -7.11 0.32
N PHE A 59 5.84 -5.88 -0.16
CA PHE A 59 6.91 -5.48 -1.06
C PHE A 59 8.29 -5.68 -0.42
N ARG A 60 8.47 -5.24 0.82
CA ARG A 60 9.68 -5.49 1.61
C ARG A 60 9.94 -6.97 1.84
N LYS A 61 8.91 -7.74 2.20
CA LYS A 61 9.02 -9.19 2.43
C LYS A 61 9.51 -9.91 1.17
N GLN A 62 8.91 -9.64 0.03
CA GLN A 62 9.26 -10.35 -1.20
C GLN A 62 10.62 -9.94 -1.76
N LEU A 63 10.92 -8.64 -1.84
CA LEU A 63 12.23 -8.19 -2.30
C LEU A 63 13.35 -8.53 -1.31
N GLY A 64 13.04 -8.60 -0.02
CA GLY A 64 13.99 -9.08 1.01
C GLY A 64 14.29 -10.58 0.91
N ALA A 65 13.40 -11.36 0.30
CA ALA A 65 13.58 -12.79 0.05
C ALA A 65 14.23 -13.10 -1.31
N LEU A 66 14.59 -12.07 -2.09
CA LEU A 66 15.25 -12.24 -3.39
C LEU A 66 16.55 -13.02 -3.22
N ILE A 67 16.76 -14.05 -4.06
CA ILE A 67 18.04 -14.76 -4.15
C ILE A 67 18.73 -14.29 -5.42
N PRO A 68 19.95 -13.71 -5.32
CA PRO A 68 20.74 -13.37 -6.49
C PRO A 68 21.38 -14.65 -7.03
N ILE A 69 20.71 -15.32 -7.96
CA ILE A 69 21.25 -16.49 -8.67
C ILE A 69 21.88 -16.02 -9.97
N GLU A 70 23.17 -16.29 -10.13
CA GLU A 70 23.87 -16.17 -11.41
C GLU A 70 23.50 -17.32 -12.33
N HIS A 71 23.22 -17.00 -13.57
CA HIS A 71 23.03 -17.95 -14.65
C HIS A 71 24.03 -17.66 -15.76
N SER A 72 24.89 -18.62 -16.05
CA SER A 72 25.79 -18.56 -17.20
C SER A 72 25.01 -18.88 -18.48
N ASP A 73 24.88 -17.89 -19.35
CA ASP A 73 24.38 -18.05 -20.73
C ASP A 73 25.56 -17.92 -21.71
N ASP A 74 25.34 -18.18 -23.00
CA ASP A 74 26.36 -18.06 -24.08
C ASP A 74 26.96 -16.64 -24.20
N ASP A 75 26.26 -15.65 -23.62
CA ASP A 75 26.58 -14.22 -23.55
C ASP A 75 27.15 -13.76 -22.17
N GLY A 76 27.45 -14.70 -21.26
CA GLY A 76 28.03 -14.44 -19.94
C GLY A 76 27.09 -14.72 -18.74
N SER A 77 27.55 -14.43 -17.51
CA SER A 77 26.76 -14.63 -16.28
C SER A 77 25.76 -13.48 -16.05
N LYS A 78 24.47 -13.78 -15.98
CA LYS A 78 23.38 -12.81 -15.72
C LYS A 78 22.70 -13.17 -14.41
N ILE A 79 22.31 -12.16 -13.62
CA ILE A 79 21.46 -12.41 -12.45
C ILE A 79 20.01 -12.53 -12.89
N TYR A 80 19.27 -13.46 -12.30
CA TYR A 80 17.81 -13.55 -12.45
C TYR A 80 17.06 -12.42 -11.72
N PHE A 81 17.29 -11.19 -12.17
CA PHE A 81 16.52 -10.00 -11.82
C PHE A 81 16.31 -9.16 -13.08
N SER A 82 15.06 -8.81 -13.37
CA SER A 82 14.72 -7.93 -14.49
C SER A 82 13.62 -6.96 -14.06
N GLY A 83 13.79 -5.69 -14.39
CA GLY A 83 12.85 -4.65 -14.04
C GLY A 83 12.77 -3.51 -15.05
N ASP A 84 11.60 -2.91 -15.15
CA ASP A 84 11.36 -1.64 -15.81
C ASP A 84 10.32 -0.84 -15.02
N THR A 85 9.83 0.28 -15.56
CA THR A 85 8.85 1.15 -14.88
C THR A 85 7.56 0.45 -14.50
N ASN A 86 7.23 -0.66 -15.16
CA ASN A 86 5.93 -1.32 -15.05
C ASN A 86 6.01 -2.61 -14.24
N GLY A 87 7.20 -3.11 -13.93
CA GLY A 87 7.28 -4.32 -13.13
C GLY A 87 8.68 -4.81 -12.85
N ILE A 88 8.74 -5.77 -11.94
CA ILE A 88 9.96 -6.48 -11.57
C ILE A 88 9.70 -7.99 -11.56
N THR A 89 10.69 -8.76 -11.99
CA THR A 89 10.69 -10.22 -11.95
C THR A 89 12.00 -10.70 -11.34
N PHE A 90 11.93 -11.63 -10.41
CA PHE A 90 13.09 -12.12 -9.67
C PHE A 90 12.86 -13.54 -9.15
N LEU A 91 13.91 -14.17 -8.62
CA LEU A 91 13.82 -15.46 -7.93
C LEU A 91 13.84 -15.26 -6.42
N ALA A 92 13.05 -16.06 -5.70
CA ALA A 92 13.05 -16.15 -4.24
C ALA A 92 12.70 -17.58 -3.81
N PRO A 93 12.94 -17.98 -2.53
CA PRO A 93 12.58 -19.30 -2.04
C PRO A 93 11.08 -19.59 -2.23
N GLY A 94 10.77 -20.81 -2.62
CA GLY A 94 9.42 -21.38 -2.64
C GLY A 94 9.43 -22.82 -2.12
N GLU A 95 8.26 -23.44 -2.04
CA GLU A 95 8.09 -24.78 -1.44
C GLU A 95 8.95 -25.86 -2.11
N ASN A 96 9.12 -25.77 -3.43
CA ASN A 96 9.86 -26.75 -4.23
C ASN A 96 11.19 -26.19 -4.77
N GLY A 97 11.85 -25.31 -4.00
CA GLY A 97 13.08 -24.63 -4.40
C GLY A 97 12.84 -23.20 -4.90
N PRO A 98 13.84 -22.57 -5.56
CA PRO A 98 13.71 -21.22 -6.07
C PRO A 98 12.54 -21.09 -7.06
N GLN A 99 11.67 -20.12 -6.84
CA GLN A 99 10.53 -19.83 -7.71
C GLN A 99 10.61 -18.40 -8.24
N ARG A 100 10.03 -18.20 -9.42
CA ARG A 100 9.86 -16.88 -10.02
C ARG A 100 8.76 -16.12 -9.32
N TYR A 101 9.08 -14.91 -8.86
CA TYR A 101 8.12 -13.93 -8.39
C TYR A 101 8.05 -12.79 -9.39
N ALA A 102 6.85 -12.23 -9.57
CA ALA A 102 6.64 -11.05 -10.39
C ALA A 102 5.77 -10.06 -9.64
N ILE A 103 6.15 -8.78 -9.74
CA ILE A 103 5.39 -7.65 -9.23
C ILE A 103 5.14 -6.73 -10.41
N LEU A 104 3.91 -6.71 -10.90
CA LEU A 104 3.55 -6.08 -12.17
C LEU A 104 2.48 -5.02 -11.95
N SER A 105 2.67 -3.86 -12.56
CA SER A 105 1.63 -2.84 -12.74
C SER A 105 0.67 -3.28 -13.84
N ASP A 106 -0.62 -3.18 -13.57
CA ASP A 106 -1.68 -3.31 -14.55
C ASP A 106 -2.04 -1.93 -15.15
N LYS A 107 -2.81 -1.94 -16.24
CA LYS A 107 -3.31 -0.72 -16.91
C LYS A 107 -4.28 0.08 -16.05
N GLU A 108 -4.89 -0.53 -15.03
CA GLU A 108 -5.89 0.10 -14.16
C GLU A 108 -5.28 0.69 -12.87
N ASN A 109 -3.97 0.91 -12.82
CA ASN A 109 -3.23 1.35 -11.63
C ASN A 109 -3.21 0.35 -10.47
N MET A 110 -3.46 -0.92 -10.79
CA MET A 110 -3.30 -2.02 -9.86
C MET A 110 -1.86 -2.51 -9.87
N ILE A 111 -1.36 -2.95 -8.71
CA ILE A 111 -0.10 -3.68 -8.59
C ILE A 111 -0.41 -5.12 -8.18
N ARG A 112 0.05 -6.08 -8.97
CA ARG A 112 -0.17 -7.51 -8.79
C ARG A 112 1.12 -8.20 -8.40
N PHE A 113 1.04 -8.97 -7.33
CA PHE A 113 2.10 -9.85 -6.85
C PHE A 113 1.74 -11.28 -7.28
N SER A 114 2.61 -11.95 -8.01
CA SER A 114 2.41 -13.33 -8.45
C SER A 114 3.65 -14.19 -8.26
N GLN A 115 3.46 -15.51 -8.23
CA GLN A 115 4.53 -16.49 -8.08
C GLN A 115 4.37 -17.71 -9.00
N GLY A 116 5.49 -18.34 -9.29
CA GLY A 116 5.58 -19.55 -10.11
C GLY A 116 5.43 -19.28 -11.61
N VAL A 117 5.67 -20.33 -12.39
CA VAL A 117 5.58 -20.28 -13.87
C VAL A 117 4.15 -19.98 -14.34
N LEU A 118 3.16 -20.50 -13.60
CA LEU A 118 1.74 -20.23 -13.85
C LEU A 118 1.25 -18.88 -13.33
N GLN A 119 2.15 -18.04 -12.77
CA GLN A 119 1.85 -16.71 -12.26
C GLN A 119 0.65 -16.68 -11.30
N LYS A 120 0.62 -17.60 -10.32
CA LYS A 120 -0.42 -17.62 -9.29
C LYS A 120 -0.44 -16.27 -8.56
N THR A 121 -1.55 -15.55 -8.65
CA THR A 121 -1.74 -14.28 -7.94
C THR A 121 -1.70 -14.52 -6.43
N LEU A 122 -0.85 -13.75 -5.75
CA LEU A 122 -0.74 -13.70 -4.30
C LEU A 122 -1.63 -12.58 -3.75
N ASN A 123 -1.41 -11.37 -4.24
CA ASN A 123 -2.15 -10.17 -3.83
C ASN A 123 -2.24 -9.17 -4.99
N THR A 124 -3.29 -8.37 -4.97
CA THR A 124 -3.48 -7.23 -5.87
C THR A 124 -3.86 -6.02 -5.02
N TYR A 125 -3.27 -4.87 -5.29
CA TYR A 125 -3.59 -3.61 -4.61
C TYR A 125 -3.93 -2.53 -5.63
N GLN A 126 -4.94 -1.72 -5.35
CA GLN A 126 -5.25 -0.53 -6.14
C GLN A 126 -4.57 0.68 -5.52
N ILE A 127 -3.57 1.25 -6.19
CA ILE A 127 -2.70 2.28 -5.59
C ILE A 127 -2.59 3.58 -6.39
N GLY A 128 -3.31 3.67 -7.52
CA GLY A 128 -3.20 4.84 -8.40
C GLY A 128 -1.88 4.85 -9.19
N PRO A 129 -1.61 5.92 -9.95
CA PRO A 129 -0.44 5.99 -10.83
C PRO A 129 0.86 5.73 -10.07
N HIS A 130 1.65 4.79 -10.57
CA HIS A 130 2.88 4.37 -9.92
C HIS A 130 3.93 3.94 -10.95
N HIS A 131 5.20 3.88 -10.53
CA HIS A 131 6.29 3.35 -11.34
C HIS A 131 7.44 2.83 -10.49
N PHE A 132 8.19 1.89 -11.04
CA PHE A 132 9.42 1.40 -10.45
C PHE A 132 10.64 2.20 -10.90
N SER A 133 11.64 2.26 -10.02
CA SER A 133 12.97 2.78 -10.32
C SER A 133 14.03 2.01 -9.53
N PHE A 134 15.24 1.99 -10.06
CA PHE A 134 16.32 1.11 -9.63
C PHE A 134 17.58 1.94 -9.38
N PHE A 135 18.17 1.82 -8.19
CA PHE A 135 19.42 2.51 -7.87
C PHE A 135 20.59 1.54 -7.95
N GLY A 136 21.61 1.89 -8.71
CA GLY A 136 22.83 1.09 -8.80
C GLY A 136 23.73 1.53 -9.94
N THR A 137 24.65 0.66 -10.32
CA THR A 137 25.61 0.87 -11.42
C THR A 137 25.29 -0.14 -12.51
N LEU A 138 24.91 0.34 -13.69
CA LEU A 138 24.80 -0.48 -14.89
C LEU A 138 26.17 -0.58 -15.58
N SER A 139 26.30 -1.53 -16.52
CA SER A 139 27.47 -1.59 -17.42
C SER A 139 27.68 -0.25 -18.13
N GLY A 140 28.85 0.36 -17.93
CA GLY A 140 29.22 1.67 -18.49
C GLY A 140 29.00 2.86 -17.54
N ASP A 141 28.32 2.68 -16.41
CA ASP A 141 28.23 3.74 -15.40
C ASP A 141 29.50 3.81 -14.55
N GLN A 142 30.00 5.03 -14.33
CA GLN A 142 31.12 5.28 -13.41
C GLN A 142 30.69 5.37 -11.95
N LYS A 143 29.42 5.73 -11.68
CA LYS A 143 28.86 5.94 -10.33
C LYS A 143 27.40 5.48 -10.27
N ALA A 144 26.97 5.10 -9.08
CA ALA A 144 25.60 4.64 -8.87
C ALA A 144 24.59 5.77 -9.05
N ARG A 145 23.51 5.51 -9.80
CA ARG A 145 22.42 6.47 -10.05
C ARG A 145 21.08 5.75 -10.16
N TRP A 146 20.00 6.53 -10.29
CA TRP A 146 18.65 5.99 -10.51
C TRP A 146 18.42 5.71 -11.99
N HIS A 147 17.85 4.54 -12.27
CA HIS A 147 17.49 4.05 -13.59
C HIS A 147 16.03 3.64 -13.62
N GLN A 148 15.41 3.76 -14.80
CA GLN A 148 14.04 3.29 -15.05
C GLN A 148 14.00 1.85 -15.56
N LYS A 149 15.16 1.30 -15.95
CA LYS A 149 15.29 -0.04 -16.51
C LYS A 149 16.50 -0.72 -15.89
N TRP A 150 16.33 -1.99 -15.53
CA TRP A 150 17.37 -2.86 -15.01
C TRP A 150 17.20 -4.24 -15.65
N LYS A 151 17.76 -4.42 -16.84
CA LYS A 151 17.69 -5.67 -17.61
C LYS A 151 19.09 -6.09 -18.02
N ASP A 152 19.30 -7.40 -18.12
CA ASP A 152 20.55 -8.00 -18.61
C ASP A 152 21.78 -7.52 -17.82
N GLN A 153 21.66 -7.48 -16.49
CA GLN A 153 22.72 -7.04 -15.59
C GLN A 153 23.32 -8.23 -14.83
N THR A 154 24.61 -8.11 -14.51
CA THR A 154 25.36 -9.09 -13.70
C THR A 154 25.21 -8.84 -12.20
N ASN A 155 24.50 -7.78 -11.81
CA ASN A 155 24.28 -7.40 -10.41
C ASN A 155 22.79 -7.08 -10.15
N THR A 156 22.37 -7.24 -8.90
CA THR A 156 21.07 -6.74 -8.44
C THR A 156 21.13 -5.23 -8.20
N PRO A 157 20.02 -4.50 -8.36
CA PRO A 157 19.98 -3.10 -7.99
C PRO A 157 20.24 -2.97 -6.48
N LYS A 158 21.00 -1.93 -6.10
CA LYS A 158 21.30 -1.62 -4.69
C LYS A 158 20.04 -1.20 -3.93
N LEU A 159 19.11 -0.52 -4.61
CA LEU A 159 17.77 -0.19 -4.10
C LEU A 159 16.73 -0.36 -5.21
N VAL A 160 15.54 -0.80 -4.83
CA VAL A 160 14.35 -0.76 -5.67
C VAL A 160 13.36 0.20 -5.01
N ARG A 161 12.79 1.11 -5.80
CA ARG A 161 11.80 2.07 -5.35
C ARG A 161 10.52 1.92 -6.16
N LEU A 162 9.41 1.83 -5.44
CA LEU A 162 8.06 1.98 -5.96
C LEU A 162 7.56 3.38 -5.60
N THR A 163 7.42 4.24 -6.61
CA THR A 163 6.86 5.59 -6.44
C THR A 163 5.37 5.53 -6.71
N ILE A 164 4.56 6.08 -5.80
CA ILE A 164 3.10 6.09 -5.89
C ILE A 164 2.64 7.54 -5.82
N ASN A 165 1.74 7.96 -6.71
CA ASN A 165 1.24 9.33 -6.70
C ASN A 165 0.47 9.63 -5.40
N ASN A 166 0.66 10.82 -4.83
CA ASN A 166 0.03 11.25 -3.57
C ASN A 166 0.33 10.37 -2.33
N ALA A 167 1.38 9.54 -2.37
CA ALA A 167 1.84 8.74 -1.24
C ALA A 167 3.38 8.76 -1.13
N PHE A 168 3.91 8.35 0.02
CA PHE A 168 5.36 8.22 0.18
C PHE A 168 5.90 7.06 -0.66
N PRO A 169 7.06 7.23 -1.32
CA PRO A 169 7.65 6.15 -2.09
C PRO A 169 8.14 5.03 -1.18
N ILE A 170 7.89 3.80 -1.58
CA ILE A 170 8.40 2.62 -0.90
C ILE A 170 9.78 2.30 -1.48
N THR A 171 10.83 2.34 -0.64
CA THR A 171 12.19 1.99 -1.04
C THR A 171 12.70 0.80 -0.23
N VAL A 172 13.23 -0.20 -0.94
CA VAL A 172 13.73 -1.46 -0.37
C VAL A 172 15.15 -1.71 -0.88
N LYS A 173 16.01 -2.21 -0.01
CA LYS A 173 17.35 -2.69 -0.33
C LYS A 173 17.28 -4.21 -0.54
N PRO A 174 17.42 -4.73 -1.77
CA PRO A 174 17.49 -6.17 -1.99
C PRO A 174 18.74 -6.78 -1.36
N PRO A 175 18.73 -8.09 -1.07
CA PRO A 175 19.94 -8.84 -0.77
C PRO A 175 21.01 -8.60 -1.83
N ARG A 176 22.25 -8.38 -1.36
CA ARG A 176 23.39 -8.22 -2.26
C ARG A 176 23.84 -9.59 -2.74
N HIS A 177 24.23 -9.66 -4.00
CA HIS A 177 25.10 -10.73 -4.45
C HIS A 177 26.41 -10.65 -3.66
N ILE A 178 26.76 -11.72 -2.96
CA ILE A 178 28.08 -11.90 -2.35
C ILE A 178 28.77 -12.90 -3.26
N GLU A 179 29.73 -12.43 -4.05
CA GLU A 179 30.60 -13.32 -4.81
C GLU A 179 31.24 -14.31 -3.84
N ALA A 180 31.05 -15.61 -4.07
CA ALA A 180 31.80 -16.63 -3.37
C ALA A 180 33.27 -16.44 -3.76
N ARG A 181 34.07 -16.04 -2.78
CA ARG A 181 35.50 -15.79 -2.92
C ARG A 181 36.29 -17.08 -3.06
#